data_AF-A0A0C2XEF8-F1
#
_entry.id   AF-A0A0C2XEF8-F1
#
_cell.length_a   1.000
_cell.length_b   1.000
_cell.length_c   1.000
_cell.angle_alpha   90.00
_cell.angle_beta   90.00
_cell.angle_gamma   90.00
#
_symmetry.space_group_name_H-M   'P 1'
#
loop_
_entity.id
_entity.type
_entity.pdbx_description
1 polymer ?
#
loop_
_entity_poly.entity_id
_entity_poly.type
_entity_poly.pdbx_seq_one_letter_code
_entity_poly.pdbx_strand_id
1 'polypeptide(L)'
;MNIPVSPNTRGALVDPHIQKSEGSHLMLRLMDGEFLCLQIIKPFLPCTKSQVVLVRPESARRAVPQELVHKIFDPRYLNDRIPSTPGYPPHLWTLEAEIEAARYRQEIAEGKRPDSNGLLNKPDHEDEAYFWEDYFYKVMKESWECETLAFSRLTSVQGTAIPKLYG
;
A
#
# COMPACT_ATOMS: atom_id res chain seq x y z
N MET A 1 34.39 -22.44 34.40
CA MET A 1 33.82 -21.11 34.12
C MET A 1 33.48 -21.11 32.64
N ASN A 2 32.26 -21.56 32.30
CA ASN A 2 31.86 -21.80 30.91
C ASN A 2 31.00 -20.63 30.44
N ILE A 3 31.45 -19.95 29.40
CA ILE A 3 30.64 -18.99 28.64
C ILE A 3 29.86 -19.81 27.60
N PRO A 4 28.52 -19.87 27.64
CA PRO A 4 27.78 -20.47 26.55
C PRO A 4 27.71 -19.48 25.39
N VAL A 5 28.29 -19.88 24.27
CA VAL A 5 28.07 -19.29 22.94
C VAL A 5 26.65 -19.66 22.52
N SER A 6 25.80 -18.66 22.29
CA SER A 6 24.45 -18.88 21.76
C SER A 6 24.50 -19.00 20.23
N PRO A 7 23.92 -20.05 19.63
CA PRO A 7 23.94 -20.25 18.19
C PRO A 7 22.87 -19.40 17.50
N ASN A 8 23.35 -18.55 16.61
CA ASN A 8 22.87 -18.20 15.28
C ASN A 8 21.37 -18.38 14.90
N THR A 9 20.82 -17.27 14.38
CA THR A 9 19.90 -17.20 13.23
C THR A 9 18.67 -18.10 13.26
N ARG A 10 17.64 -17.64 13.97
CA ARG A 10 16.27 -17.81 13.48
C ARG A 10 16.01 -16.68 12.50
N GLY A 11 15.62 -17.04 11.28
CA GLY A 11 15.16 -16.09 10.27
C GLY A 11 14.19 -15.12 10.92
N ALA A 12 14.53 -13.84 10.86
CA ALA A 12 13.63 -12.78 11.28
C ALA A 12 12.40 -12.90 10.38
N LEU A 13 11.32 -13.47 10.93
CA LEU A 13 9.97 -13.16 10.51
C LEU A 13 9.86 -11.65 10.64
N VAL A 14 10.10 -10.95 9.54
CA VAL A 14 9.82 -9.53 9.42
C VAL A 14 8.33 -9.43 9.66
N ASP A 15 7.94 -8.78 10.76
CA ASP A 15 6.55 -8.45 11.03
C ASP A 15 6.00 -7.76 9.76
N PRO A 16 4.99 -8.34 9.08
CA PRO A 16 4.43 -7.73 7.87
C PRO A 16 3.80 -6.35 8.14
N HIS A 17 3.72 -5.94 9.41
CA HIS A 17 3.31 -4.62 9.85
C HIS A 17 4.48 -3.70 10.24
N ILE A 18 5.56 -3.63 9.43
CA ILE A 18 6.40 -2.41 9.46
C ILE A 18 5.56 -1.26 8.87
N GLN A 19 4.69 -0.75 9.73
CA GLN A 19 3.92 0.45 9.54
C GLN A 19 4.91 1.62 9.54
N LYS A 20 4.65 2.62 8.72
CA LYS A 20 5.46 3.83 8.76
C LYS A 20 5.32 4.45 10.14
N SER A 21 6.43 4.53 10.87
CA SER A 21 6.45 4.95 12.27
C SER A 21 6.43 6.47 12.40
N GLU A 22 5.95 6.95 13.53
CA GLU A 22 6.14 8.33 13.94
C GLU A 22 7.64 8.72 13.90
N GLY A 23 7.91 9.96 13.50
CA GLY A 23 9.27 10.49 13.34
C GLY A 23 10.00 10.06 12.05
N SER A 24 9.49 9.06 11.33
CA SER A 24 10.03 8.68 10.01
C SER A 24 9.71 9.74 8.94
N HIS A 25 10.47 9.72 7.85
CA HIS A 25 10.27 10.64 6.72
C HIS A 25 9.82 9.89 5.47
N LEU A 26 8.95 10.54 4.69
CA LEU A 26 8.49 10.10 3.38
C LEU A 26 8.96 11.09 2.33
N MET A 27 9.39 10.59 1.18
CA MET A 27 9.73 11.41 0.03
C MET A 27 8.76 11.12 -1.09
N LEU A 28 7.93 12.10 -1.42
CA LEU A 28 6.98 12.01 -2.53
C LEU A 28 7.57 12.66 -3.76
N ARG A 29 7.45 12.00 -4.91
CA ARG A 29 7.73 12.61 -6.21
C ARG A 29 6.42 13.19 -6.74
N LEU A 30 6.38 14.49 -6.98
CA LEU A 30 5.24 15.22 -7.50
C LEU A 30 5.17 15.10 -9.03
N MET A 31 4.01 15.45 -9.60
CA MET A 31 3.77 15.39 -11.04
C MET A 31 4.66 16.34 -11.86
N ASP A 32 5.08 17.46 -11.25
CA ASP A 32 6.04 18.41 -11.83
C ASP A 32 7.50 17.92 -11.76
N GLY A 33 7.73 16.73 -11.19
CA GLY A 33 9.04 16.12 -11.02
C GLY A 33 9.77 16.54 -9.74
N GLU A 34 9.23 17.48 -8.96
CA GLU A 34 9.83 17.88 -7.69
C GLU A 34 9.63 16.82 -6.60
N PHE A 35 10.43 16.91 -5.54
CA PHE A 35 10.29 16.07 -4.36
C PHE A 35 9.73 16.87 -3.17
N LEU A 36 8.84 16.22 -2.42
CA LEU A 36 8.28 16.72 -1.18
C LEU A 36 8.68 15.78 -0.04
N CYS A 37 9.53 16.26 0.88
CA CYS A 37 9.84 15.56 2.11
C CYS A 37 8.75 15.83 3.16
N LEU A 38 8.25 14.76 3.75
CA LEU A 38 7.16 14.76 4.72
C LEU A 38 7.60 14.00 5.96
N GLN A 39 7.53 14.65 7.12
CA GLN A 39 7.73 13.99 8.41
C GLN A 39 6.41 13.36 8.85
N ILE A 40 6.45 12.10 9.29
CA ILE A 40 5.29 11.41 9.86
C ILE A 40 5.10 11.86 11.30
N ILE A 41 3.98 12.53 11.55
CA ILE A 41 3.54 12.91 12.89
C ILE A 41 2.87 11.73 13.57
N LYS A 42 1.95 11.06 12.88
CA LYS A 42 1.15 10.00 13.50
C LYS A 42 0.56 9.03 12.49
N PRO A 43 0.72 7.71 12.66
CA PRO A 43 -0.08 6.73 11.93
C PRO A 43 -1.50 6.62 12.50
N PHE A 44 -2.49 6.42 11.62
CA PHE A 44 -3.85 6.04 11.99
C PHE A 44 -3.99 4.52 11.95
N LEU A 45 -4.62 3.95 12.99
CA LEU A 45 -4.74 2.51 13.22
C LEU A 45 -6.17 2.13 13.61
N PRO A 46 -6.63 0.89 13.28
CA PRO A 46 -5.95 -0.09 12.42
C PRO A 46 -6.02 0.28 10.94
N CYS A 47 -5.02 -0.12 10.16
CA CYS A 47 -5.07 -0.04 8.70
C CYS A 47 -5.97 -1.17 8.18
N THR A 48 -7.01 -0.85 7.40
CA THR A 48 -7.89 -1.85 6.79
C THR A 48 -7.58 -2.02 5.31
N LYS A 49 -7.69 -0.94 4.53
CA LYS A 49 -7.53 -0.93 3.06
C LYS A 49 -6.42 -0.02 2.55
N SER A 50 -5.78 0.72 3.44
CA SER A 50 -4.71 1.66 3.13
C SER A 50 -3.98 2.03 4.42
N GLN A 51 -2.72 2.41 4.32
CA GLN A 51 -2.03 3.05 5.43
C GLN A 51 -2.32 4.55 5.41
N VAL A 52 -2.82 5.09 6.51
CA VAL A 52 -3.14 6.52 6.65
C VAL A 52 -2.21 7.11 7.70
N VAL A 53 -1.54 8.21 7.36
CA VAL A 53 -0.61 8.91 8.25
C VAL A 53 -0.90 10.41 8.24
N LEU A 54 -0.83 11.06 9.40
CA LEU A 54 -0.72 12.50 9.52
C LEU A 54 0.75 12.87 9.30
N VAL A 55 0.99 13.80 8.39
CA VAL A 55 2.33 14.22 7.99
C VAL A 55 2.46 15.73 7.98
N ARG A 56 3.70 16.20 8.16
CA ARG A 56 4.09 17.61 8.07
C ARG A 56 5.13 17.78 6.97
N PRO A 57 4.91 18.67 5.98
CA PRO A 57 5.95 19.06 5.05
C PRO A 57 7.14 19.70 5.77
N GLU A 58 8.36 19.27 5.47
CA GLU A 58 9.56 19.89 6.05
C GLU A 58 9.79 21.33 5.55
N SER A 59 9.38 21.60 4.30
CA SER A 59 9.44 22.93 3.71
C SER A 59 8.04 23.51 3.54
N ALA A 60 7.86 24.74 4.00
CA ALA A 60 6.61 25.47 3.85
C ALA A 60 6.38 25.81 2.36
N ARG A 61 5.61 24.96 1.67
CA ARG A 61 5.07 25.29 0.34
C ARG A 61 3.79 26.10 0.52
N ARG A 62 3.72 27.30 -0.08
CA ARG A 62 2.57 28.23 0.06
C ARG A 62 1.21 27.61 -0.31
N ALA A 63 1.21 26.55 -1.12
CA ALA A 63 0.00 25.89 -1.62
C ALA A 63 -0.50 24.73 -0.76
N VAL A 64 0.22 24.35 0.31
CA VAL A 64 -0.06 23.13 1.08
C VAL A 64 -0.17 23.46 2.58
N PRO A 65 -1.18 22.92 3.29
CA PRO A 65 -1.30 23.06 4.74
C PRO A 65 -0.05 22.58 5.50
N GLN A 66 0.11 23.07 6.73
CA GLN A 66 1.19 22.63 7.63
C GLN A 66 1.09 21.15 7.99
N GLU A 67 -0.12 20.58 7.97
CA GLU A 67 -0.36 19.17 8.25
C GLU A 67 -1.31 18.59 7.21
N LEU A 68 -1.03 17.37 6.79
CA LEU A 68 -1.75 16.67 5.74
C LEU A 68 -2.06 15.25 6.19
N VAL A 69 -3.18 14.72 5.73
CA VAL A 69 -3.43 13.29 5.78
C VAL A 69 -2.90 12.68 4.48
N HIS A 70 -1.90 11.81 4.59
CA HIS A 70 -1.37 11.05 3.47
C HIS A 70 -1.87 9.61 3.55
N LYS A 71 -2.55 9.17 2.49
CA LYS A 71 -3.14 7.84 2.34
C LYS A 71 -2.36 7.05 1.31
N ILE A 72 -1.85 5.89 1.71
CA ILE A 72 -0.99 5.02 0.92
C ILE A 72 -1.78 3.74 0.60
N PHE A 73 -2.03 3.51 -0.69
CA PHE A 73 -2.64 2.30 -1.22
C PHE A 73 -1.54 1.32 -1.61
N ASP A 74 -1.16 0.48 -0.67
CA ASP A 74 -0.08 -0.49 -0.85
C ASP A 74 -0.61 -1.87 -0.47
N PRO A 75 -0.67 -2.81 -1.43
CA PRO A 75 -1.19 -4.16 -1.23
C PRO A 75 -0.58 -4.88 -0.03
N ARG A 76 0.66 -4.55 0.37
CA ARG A 76 1.34 -5.18 1.51
C ARG A 76 0.59 -5.02 2.83
N TYR A 77 -0.15 -3.93 2.98
CA TYR A 77 -0.87 -3.59 4.22
C TYR A 77 -2.35 -3.95 4.17
N LEU A 78 -2.80 -4.71 3.16
CA LEU A 78 -4.19 -5.10 3.03
C LEU A 78 -4.56 -6.14 4.08
N ASN A 79 -5.61 -5.87 4.86
CA ASN A 79 -6.08 -6.79 5.89
C ASN A 79 -6.60 -8.13 5.35
N ASP A 80 -7.03 -8.17 4.08
CA ASP A 80 -7.54 -9.38 3.42
C ASP A 80 -6.46 -10.46 3.20
N ARG A 81 -5.18 -10.14 3.44
CA ARG A 81 -4.08 -11.12 3.41
C ARG A 81 -4.18 -12.17 4.52
N ILE A 82 -4.88 -11.84 5.61
CA ILE A 82 -5.14 -12.78 6.71
C ILE A 82 -6.62 -13.20 6.59
N PRO A 83 -6.91 -14.41 6.09
CA PRO A 83 -8.30 -14.85 5.92
C PRO A 83 -9.00 -14.94 7.27
N SER A 84 -10.23 -14.44 7.33
CA SER A 84 -11.10 -14.57 8.51
C SER A 84 -11.65 -16.00 8.68
N THR A 85 -11.57 -16.83 7.64
CA THR A 85 -12.11 -18.19 7.62
C THR A 85 -11.06 -19.17 8.17
N PRO A 86 -11.39 -19.95 9.23
CA PRO A 86 -10.48 -20.96 9.78
C PRO A 86 -10.06 -21.99 8.73
N GLY A 87 -8.78 -22.38 8.75
CA GLY A 87 -8.23 -23.43 7.88
C GLY A 87 -7.60 -22.94 6.57
N TYR A 88 -7.73 -21.66 6.24
CA TYR A 88 -7.05 -21.07 5.08
C TYR A 88 -5.72 -20.42 5.47
N PRO A 89 -4.63 -20.69 4.73
CA PRO A 89 -3.34 -20.07 5.01
C PRO A 89 -3.36 -18.56 4.69
N PRO A 90 -2.58 -17.74 5.40
CA PRO A 90 -2.42 -16.33 5.05
C PRO A 90 -1.68 -16.16 3.72
N HIS A 91 -2.10 -15.18 2.93
CA HIS A 91 -1.46 -14.79 1.67
C HIS A 91 -0.43 -13.68 1.94
N LEU A 92 0.67 -14.08 2.58
CA LEU A 92 1.74 -13.16 2.95
C LEU A 92 2.44 -12.61 1.72
N TRP A 93 2.72 -11.31 1.75
CA TRP A 93 3.43 -10.65 0.66
C TRP A 93 4.86 -11.18 0.54
N THR A 94 5.31 -11.39 -0.70
CA THR A 94 6.71 -11.66 -1.01
C THR A 94 7.17 -10.80 -2.19
N LEU A 95 8.44 -10.40 -2.19
CA LEU A 95 9.02 -9.63 -3.29
C LEU A 95 9.00 -10.42 -4.61
N GLU A 96 9.26 -11.73 -4.55
CA GLU A 96 9.25 -12.61 -5.72
C GLU A 96 7.88 -12.66 -6.39
N ALA A 97 6.82 -12.88 -5.61
CA ALA A 97 5.46 -12.88 -6.14
C ALA A 97 5.03 -11.52 -6.70
N GLU A 98 5.46 -10.40 -6.08
CA GLU A 98 5.19 -9.05 -6.60
C GLU A 98 5.89 -8.81 -7.95
N ILE A 99 7.16 -9.21 -8.07
CA ILE A 99 7.91 -9.09 -9.33
C ILE A 99 7.22 -9.91 -10.43
N GLU A 100 6.82 -11.12 -10.11
CA GLU A 100 6.12 -11.99 -11.06
C GLU A 100 4.76 -11.43 -11.45
N ALA A 101 3.99 -10.90 -10.51
CA ALA A 101 2.72 -10.25 -10.78
C ALA A 101 2.90 -8.99 -11.65
N ALA A 102 3.95 -8.21 -11.42
CA ALA A 102 4.29 -7.07 -12.26
C ALA A 102 4.65 -7.49 -13.70
N ARG A 103 5.43 -8.58 -13.85
CA ARG A 103 5.74 -9.17 -15.16
C ARG A 103 4.46 -9.65 -15.86
N TYR A 104 3.59 -10.36 -15.16
CA TYR A 104 2.30 -10.82 -15.66
C TYR A 104 1.46 -9.67 -16.22
N ARG A 105 1.32 -8.57 -15.46
CA ARG A 105 0.61 -7.37 -15.92
C ARG A 105 1.23 -6.74 -17.17
N GLN A 106 2.56 -6.71 -17.24
CA GLN A 106 3.27 -6.18 -18.40
C GLN A 106 3.03 -7.04 -19.65
N GLU A 107 3.10 -8.37 -19.52
CA GLU A 107 2.84 -9.30 -20.63
C GLU A 107 1.41 -9.16 -21.18
N ILE A 108 0.43 -8.95 -20.30
CA ILE A 108 -0.96 -8.66 -20.71
C ILE A 108 -1.03 -7.33 -21.48
N ALA A 109 -0.43 -6.26 -20.95
CA ALA A 109 -0.43 -4.95 -21.59
C ALA A 109 0.23 -4.95 -22.98
N GLU A 110 1.22 -5.83 -23.18
CA GLU A 110 1.91 -6.05 -24.46
C GLU A 110 1.16 -7.04 -25.38
N GLY A 111 0.02 -7.60 -24.96
CA GLY A 111 -0.76 -8.58 -25.71
C GLY A 111 -0.10 -9.95 -25.84
N LYS A 112 0.95 -10.23 -25.04
CA LYS A 112 1.69 -11.51 -25.03
C LYS A 112 0.97 -12.60 -24.25
N ARG A 113 0.05 -12.22 -23.37
CA ARG A 113 -0.72 -13.12 -22.52
C ARG A 113 -2.17 -12.68 -22.44
N PRO A 114 -3.15 -13.59 -22.53
CA PRO A 114 -4.55 -13.24 -22.25
C PRO A 114 -4.72 -12.86 -20.78
N ASP A 115 -5.60 -11.90 -20.51
CA ASP A 115 -6.01 -11.58 -19.13
C ASP A 115 -6.94 -12.69 -18.61
N SER A 116 -6.34 -13.72 -18.03
CA SER A 116 -7.04 -14.87 -17.48
C SER A 116 -7.71 -14.58 -16.14
N ASN A 117 -7.30 -13.51 -15.44
CA ASN A 117 -7.76 -13.22 -14.08
C ASN A 117 -8.88 -12.17 -14.01
N GLY A 118 -9.32 -11.63 -15.17
CA GLY A 118 -10.32 -10.58 -15.24
C GLY A 118 -9.96 -9.35 -14.39
N LEU A 119 -10.90 -8.41 -14.27
CA LEU A 119 -10.63 -7.15 -13.56
C LEU A 119 -10.49 -7.35 -12.05
N LEU A 120 -11.23 -8.27 -11.43
CA LEU A 120 -11.27 -8.48 -9.97
C LEU A 120 -11.65 -9.92 -9.58
N ASN A 121 -11.37 -10.93 -10.39
CA ASN A 121 -11.66 -12.30 -9.96
C ASN A 121 -10.69 -12.65 -8.83
N LYS A 122 -11.25 -13.06 -7.69
CA LYS A 122 -10.46 -13.53 -6.57
C LYS A 122 -9.79 -14.84 -6.97
N PRO A 123 -8.46 -14.98 -6.82
CA PRO A 123 -7.75 -16.21 -7.11
C PRO A 123 -8.23 -17.35 -6.19
N ASP A 124 -8.10 -18.57 -6.67
CA ASP A 124 -8.28 -19.76 -5.87
C ASP A 124 -7.07 -19.98 -4.95
N HIS A 125 -7.26 -20.75 -3.87
CA HIS A 125 -6.20 -21.00 -2.90
C HIS A 125 -5.04 -21.85 -3.45
N GLU A 126 -5.31 -22.60 -4.53
CA GLU A 126 -4.33 -23.44 -5.22
C GLU A 126 -3.54 -22.66 -6.28
N ASP A 127 -3.95 -21.43 -6.58
CA ASP A 127 -3.27 -20.58 -7.55
C ASP A 127 -1.87 -20.16 -7.08
N GLU A 128 -1.01 -19.91 -8.05
CA GLU A 128 0.34 -19.40 -7.80
C GLU A 128 0.30 -18.05 -7.07
N ALA A 129 1.28 -17.82 -6.19
CA ALA A 129 1.31 -16.65 -5.32
C ALA A 129 1.22 -15.30 -6.06
N TYR A 130 1.72 -15.22 -7.29
CA TYR A 130 1.65 -13.99 -8.08
C TYR A 130 0.22 -13.62 -8.51
N PHE A 131 -0.70 -14.58 -8.62
CA PHE A 131 -2.12 -14.27 -8.90
C PHE A 131 -2.75 -13.52 -7.73
N TRP A 132 -2.39 -13.87 -6.50
CA TRP A 132 -2.81 -13.15 -5.30
C TRP A 132 -2.24 -11.74 -5.25
N GLU A 133 -0.96 -11.56 -5.60
CA GLU A 133 -0.36 -10.22 -5.66
C GLU A 133 -0.97 -9.36 -6.77
N ASP A 134 -1.28 -9.93 -7.93
CA ASP A 134 -2.02 -9.23 -8.99
C ASP A 134 -3.43 -8.83 -8.55
N TYR A 135 -4.16 -9.73 -7.90
CA TYR A 135 -5.48 -9.46 -7.36
C TYR A 135 -5.44 -8.34 -6.31
N PHE A 136 -4.53 -8.39 -5.34
CA PHE A 136 -4.43 -7.35 -4.32
C PHE A 136 -3.97 -6.00 -4.92
N TYR A 137 -3.10 -6.00 -5.93
CA TYR A 137 -2.77 -4.81 -6.70
C TYR A 137 -4.03 -4.21 -7.35
N LYS A 138 -4.84 -5.01 -8.05
CA LYS A 138 -6.08 -4.58 -8.70
C LYS A 138 -7.08 -4.00 -7.70
N VAL A 139 -7.30 -4.66 -6.56
CA VAL A 139 -8.17 -4.17 -5.48
C VAL A 139 -7.70 -2.82 -4.92
N MET A 140 -6.39 -2.65 -4.69
CA MET A 140 -5.82 -1.40 -4.21
C MET A 140 -5.89 -0.28 -5.23
N LYS A 141 -5.61 -0.59 -6.50
CA LYS A 141 -5.71 0.34 -7.60
C LYS A 141 -7.16 0.83 -7.77
N GLU A 142 -8.12 -0.08 -7.80
CA GLU A 142 -9.54 0.27 -7.90
C GLU A 142 -9.98 1.14 -6.72
N SER A 143 -9.57 0.79 -5.49
CA SER A 143 -9.88 1.57 -4.29
C SER A 143 -9.36 3.01 -4.40
N TRP A 144 -8.12 3.19 -4.87
CA TRP A 144 -7.52 4.50 -5.12
C TRP A 144 -8.24 5.28 -6.23
N GLU A 145 -8.56 4.62 -7.35
CA GLU A 145 -9.27 5.23 -8.47
C GLU A 145 -10.67 5.69 -8.08
N CYS A 146 -11.42 4.86 -7.34
CA CYS A 146 -12.76 5.19 -6.86
C CYS A 146 -12.75 6.36 -5.89
N GLU A 147 -11.81 6.41 -4.95
CA GLU A 147 -11.69 7.51 -4.00
C GLU A 147 -11.29 8.80 -4.70
N THR A 148 -10.28 8.76 -5.57
CA THR A 148 -9.85 9.93 -6.37
C THR A 148 -10.99 10.45 -7.24
N LEU A 149 -11.77 9.56 -7.87
CA LEU A 149 -12.94 9.91 -8.66
C LEU A 149 -14.08 10.49 -7.81
N ALA A 150 -14.29 9.99 -6.60
CA ALA A 150 -15.27 10.54 -5.68
C ALA A 150 -14.88 11.97 -5.26
N PHE A 151 -13.62 12.21 -4.90
CA PHE A 151 -13.11 13.55 -4.59
C PHE A 151 -13.23 14.51 -5.77
N SER A 152 -12.92 14.07 -6.99
CA SER A 152 -13.03 14.92 -8.19
C SER A 152 -14.48 15.33 -8.51
N ARG A 153 -15.47 14.52 -8.11
CA ARG A 153 -16.89 14.85 -8.24
C ARG A 153 -17.42 15.74 -7.11
N LEU A 154 -16.73 15.79 -5.97
CA LEU A 154 -17.12 16.51 -4.77
C LEU A 154 -16.34 17.82 -4.57
N THR A 155 -15.75 18.39 -5.63
CA THR A 155 -14.89 19.59 -5.54
C THR A 155 -15.56 20.77 -4.85
N SER A 156 -16.86 20.98 -5.03
CA SER A 156 -17.59 22.11 -4.44
C SER A 156 -17.72 22.06 -2.91
N VAL A 157 -17.55 20.88 -2.31
CA VAL A 157 -17.67 20.67 -0.85
C VAL A 157 -16.32 20.35 -0.18
N GLN A 158 -15.24 20.33 -0.96
CA GLN A 158 -13.88 20.17 -0.43
C GLN A 158 -13.43 21.42 0.34
N GLY A 159 -12.82 21.20 1.50
CA GLY A 159 -12.39 22.26 2.42
C GLY A 159 -13.52 22.81 3.31
N THR A 160 -14.75 22.31 3.15
CA THR A 160 -15.89 22.67 4.01
C THR A 160 -16.49 21.42 4.65
N ALA A 161 -17.20 20.59 3.90
CA ALA A 161 -17.85 19.38 4.39
C ALA A 161 -16.93 18.15 4.34
N ILE A 162 -15.98 18.12 3.41
CA ILE A 162 -14.98 17.05 3.29
C ILE A 162 -13.55 17.62 3.18
N PRO A 163 -12.50 16.85 3.50
CA PRO A 163 -11.12 17.27 3.28
C PRO A 163 -10.83 17.68 1.84
N LYS A 164 -9.84 18.55 1.65
CA LYS A 164 -9.35 18.89 0.30
C LYS A 164 -8.35 17.85 -0.18
N LEU A 165 -8.52 17.36 -1.40
CA LEU A 165 -7.55 16.50 -2.07
C LEU A 165 -6.49 17.36 -2.75
N TYR A 166 -5.21 17.06 -2.51
CA TYR A 166 -4.06 17.84 -3.01
C TYR A 166 -3.28 17.15 -4.13
N GLY A 167 -3.60 15.89 -4.44
CA GLY A 167 -2.91 15.05 -5.41
C GLY A 167 -3.12 13.58 -5.11
#